data_AF-A0A9X1UG82-F1
#
_entry.id   AF-A0A9X1UG82-F1
#
_cell.length_a   1.000
_cell.length_b   1.000
_cell.length_c   1.000
_cell.angle_alpha   90.00
_cell.angle_beta   90.00
_cell.angle_gamma   90.00
#
_symmetry.space_group_name_H-M   'P 1'
#
loop_
_entity.id
_entity.type
_entity.pdbx_description
1 polymer ?
#
loop_
_entity_poly.entity_id
_entity_poly.type
_entity_poly.pdbx_seq_one_letter_code
_entity_poly.pdbx_strand_id
1 'polypeptide(L)'
;MPLHRLRQVPRCHPQGRATAHERRSVKMRRAIRLFALSCIMAMPLAAWAREQTLLEYAGQCAREIGEIPAFDCNDGTDIPITINGKPPAHNESPRLCDKPSLLHPDSEVTGQCIPYSKILNLSRGNTQISAYCRRNTLRADKDPNYDEVVIVMHHSGNGKTCWFQSLPASGAKGFDATRVPPPNEKKPPPGRTSAVEFWTSPAKVAAERPGCVSCHDAGPFIFSPYIGQVWDKVPTDPWGRYSNIGAAFSSHRLTTITTPGNACIGCHRIGSEQSCTAYIGLSAGKFAAPGNDTLANRYPLSHWMPTDNTMSEAQWNEANVKSVEALLACCNDKAHKNPNCSFNPVPASSNAR
;
A
#
# COMPACT_ATOMS: atom_id res chain seq x y z
N MET A 1 -38.31 32.43 38.28
CA MET A 1 -39.41 31.78 37.55
C MET A 1 -38.96 30.39 37.13
N PRO A 2 -39.38 29.31 37.80
CA PRO A 2 -39.14 27.94 37.36
C PRO A 2 -40.46 27.26 36.97
N LEU A 3 -40.49 26.54 35.84
CA LEU A 3 -41.57 25.60 35.53
C LEU A 3 -40.98 24.35 34.87
N HIS A 4 -40.86 23.29 35.66
CA HIS A 4 -40.67 21.90 35.20
C HIS A 4 -41.69 21.02 35.94
N ARG A 5 -42.59 20.38 35.18
CA ARG A 5 -43.47 19.23 35.52
C ARG A 5 -44.37 19.00 34.27
N LEU A 6 -44.61 17.83 33.70
CA LEU A 6 -45.00 16.48 34.16
C LEU A 6 -44.66 15.46 33.03
N ARG A 7 -44.09 14.28 33.31
CA ARG A 7 -44.69 12.98 33.70
C ARG A 7 -45.61 12.28 32.66
N GLN A 8 -45.14 11.07 32.30
CA GLN A 8 -45.83 9.76 32.29
C GLN A 8 -46.63 9.26 31.06
N VAL A 9 -46.26 8.00 30.74
CA VAL A 9 -46.76 6.95 29.82
C VAL A 9 -48.08 6.35 30.39
N PRO A 10 -49.02 5.80 29.58
CA PRO A 10 -49.08 4.34 29.35
C PRO A 10 -49.64 3.86 27.99
N ARG A 11 -49.47 2.54 27.76
CA ARG A 11 -49.83 1.70 26.59
C ARG A 11 -51.32 1.30 26.49
N CYS A 12 -51.67 0.77 25.30
CA CYS A 12 -52.48 -0.43 24.98
C CYS A 12 -53.79 -0.25 24.15
N HIS A 13 -53.86 -1.08 23.10
CA HIS A 13 -54.96 -1.53 22.19
C HIS A 13 -56.34 -1.79 22.85
N PRO A 14 -57.49 -2.03 22.13
CA PRO A 14 -57.64 -2.77 20.85
C PRO A 14 -58.85 -2.42 19.89
N GLN A 15 -58.97 -3.21 18.80
CA GLN A 15 -60.19 -3.69 18.07
C GLN A 15 -61.03 -2.75 17.16
N GLY A 16 -61.38 -3.25 15.97
CA GLY A 16 -62.74 -3.07 15.42
C GLY A 16 -62.97 -3.03 13.89
N ARG A 17 -63.46 -4.17 13.37
CA ARG A 17 -64.51 -4.37 12.34
C ARG A 17 -64.25 -4.29 10.83
N ALA A 18 -64.83 -5.31 10.19
CA ALA A 18 -64.98 -5.59 8.77
C ALA A 18 -66.28 -5.01 8.17
N THR A 19 -66.34 -4.92 6.85
CA THR A 19 -67.58 -5.14 6.06
C THR A 19 -67.25 -5.79 4.71
N ALA A 20 -68.20 -6.56 4.20
CA ALA A 20 -68.14 -7.41 3.02
C ALA A 20 -69.04 -6.86 1.89
N HIS A 21 -68.72 -7.16 0.64
CA HIS A 21 -69.67 -7.40 -0.47
C HIS A 21 -68.90 -8.18 -1.56
N GLU A 22 -69.20 -9.45 -1.86
CA GLU A 22 -70.31 -9.98 -2.68
C GLU A 22 -69.93 -10.16 -4.17
N ARG A 23 -69.81 -11.41 -4.65
CA ARG A 23 -70.54 -12.03 -5.79
C ARG A 23 -69.75 -13.11 -6.57
N ARG A 24 -70.32 -14.32 -6.49
CA ARG A 24 -70.59 -15.33 -7.55
C ARG A 24 -69.46 -15.90 -8.43
N SER A 25 -68.95 -17.06 -8.01
CA SER A 25 -69.26 -18.43 -8.50
C SER A 25 -69.40 -18.79 -10.01
N VAL A 26 -68.75 -19.92 -10.32
CA VAL A 26 -68.95 -20.98 -11.37
C VAL A 26 -68.46 -20.75 -12.81
N LYS A 27 -67.40 -21.47 -13.25
CA LYS A 27 -67.51 -22.75 -14.00
C LYS A 27 -66.16 -23.30 -14.50
N MET A 28 -65.93 -24.53 -14.07
CA MET A 28 -64.98 -25.55 -14.49
C MET A 28 -65.02 -25.88 -16.01
N ARG A 29 -63.86 -26.09 -16.65
CA ARG A 29 -63.59 -27.19 -17.61
C ARG A 29 -62.15 -27.21 -18.15
N ARG A 30 -61.44 -28.30 -17.80
CA ARG A 30 -60.39 -29.06 -18.50
C ARG A 30 -59.73 -28.46 -19.75
N ALA A 31 -58.41 -28.32 -19.71
CA ALA A 31 -57.51 -28.72 -20.81
C ALA A 31 -56.07 -28.92 -20.28
N ILE A 32 -55.66 -30.18 -20.15
CA ILE A 32 -54.26 -30.60 -20.08
C ILE A 32 -53.72 -30.54 -21.51
N ARG A 33 -52.65 -29.78 -21.76
CA ARG A 33 -51.65 -30.04 -22.83
C ARG A 33 -50.51 -29.01 -22.78
N LEU A 34 -49.29 -29.55 -22.75
CA LEU A 34 -48.04 -28.99 -23.29
C LEU A 34 -47.56 -27.64 -22.74
N PHE A 35 -46.62 -27.69 -21.78
CA PHE A 35 -45.40 -26.85 -21.81
C PHE A 35 -44.31 -27.53 -20.97
N ALA A 36 -43.85 -28.70 -21.44
CA ALA A 36 -42.51 -29.18 -21.11
C ALA A 36 -41.57 -28.58 -22.15
N LEU A 37 -40.95 -27.43 -21.84
CA LEU A 37 -39.72 -26.85 -22.40
C LEU A 37 -39.73 -25.36 -22.02
N SER A 38 -39.04 -25.01 -20.94
CA SER A 38 -38.38 -23.70 -20.68
C SER A 38 -38.01 -23.57 -19.20
N CYS A 39 -37.21 -24.51 -18.69
CA CYS A 39 -36.43 -24.32 -17.47
C CYS A 39 -34.98 -24.76 -17.76
N ILE A 40 -34.39 -24.24 -18.84
CA ILE A 40 -32.93 -24.08 -18.85
C ILE A 40 -32.72 -22.90 -17.91
N MET A 41 -32.47 -23.22 -16.63
CA MET A 41 -31.92 -22.25 -15.70
C MET A 41 -30.67 -21.66 -16.37
N ALA A 42 -30.75 -20.40 -16.78
CA ALA A 42 -29.60 -19.56 -16.91
C ALA A 42 -29.01 -19.43 -15.50
N MET A 43 -28.27 -20.45 -15.06
CA MET A 43 -27.31 -20.28 -13.99
C MET A 43 -26.34 -19.22 -14.52
N PRO A 44 -26.24 -18.04 -13.88
CA PRO A 44 -25.11 -17.20 -14.16
C PRO A 44 -23.90 -18.03 -13.73
N LEU A 45 -23.17 -18.56 -14.71
CA LEU A 45 -21.77 -18.91 -14.54
C LEU A 45 -21.08 -17.59 -14.22
N ALA A 46 -21.22 -17.14 -12.98
CA ALA A 46 -20.20 -16.33 -12.36
C ALA A 46 -18.97 -17.20 -12.45
N ALA A 47 -18.17 -16.99 -13.50
CA ALA A 47 -16.83 -17.51 -13.57
C ALA A 47 -16.15 -16.97 -12.33
N TRP A 48 -16.08 -17.78 -11.27
CA TRP A 48 -15.28 -17.47 -10.11
C TRP A 48 -13.87 -17.43 -10.66
N ALA A 49 -13.35 -16.23 -10.89
CA ALA A 49 -12.00 -16.04 -11.37
C ALA A 49 -11.10 -16.76 -10.35
N ARG A 50 -10.52 -17.88 -10.78
CA ARG A 50 -9.62 -18.66 -9.94
C ARG A 50 -8.48 -17.74 -9.50
N GLU A 51 -8.22 -17.73 -8.20
CA GLU A 51 -7.10 -16.99 -7.64
C GLU A 51 -5.78 -17.49 -8.24
N GLN A 52 -4.91 -16.56 -8.65
CA GLN A 52 -3.58 -16.92 -9.13
C GLN A 52 -2.74 -17.46 -7.98
N THR A 53 -2.12 -18.61 -8.19
CA THR A 53 -1.06 -19.11 -7.31
C THR A 53 0.16 -18.17 -7.33
N LEU A 54 1.04 -18.30 -6.33
CA LEU A 54 2.32 -17.57 -6.31
C LEU A 54 3.10 -17.74 -7.61
N LEU A 55 3.28 -18.98 -8.08
CA LEU A 55 4.09 -19.27 -9.26
C LEU A 55 3.46 -18.73 -10.55
N GLU A 56 2.12 -18.72 -10.65
CA GLU A 56 1.41 -18.14 -11.79
C GLU A 56 1.58 -16.61 -11.84
N TYR A 57 1.41 -15.95 -10.70
CA TYR A 57 1.61 -14.51 -10.57
C TYR A 57 3.08 -14.11 -10.80
N ALA A 58 4.02 -14.78 -10.14
CA ALA A 58 5.45 -14.55 -10.32
C ALA A 58 5.89 -14.80 -11.76
N GLY A 59 5.35 -15.85 -12.41
CA GLY A 59 5.59 -16.09 -13.83
C GLY A 59 5.01 -15.01 -14.74
N GLN A 60 3.88 -14.38 -14.38
CA GLN A 60 3.36 -13.21 -15.09
C GLN A 60 4.31 -12.02 -14.93
N CYS A 61 4.73 -11.72 -13.70
CA CYS A 61 5.68 -10.66 -13.40
C CYS A 61 7.01 -10.81 -14.17
N ALA A 62 7.55 -12.03 -14.20
CA ALA A 62 8.76 -12.35 -14.95
C ALA A 62 8.66 -12.04 -16.45
N ARG A 63 7.53 -12.39 -17.08
CA ARG A 63 7.30 -12.14 -18.51
C ARG A 63 7.08 -10.67 -18.85
N GLU A 64 6.43 -9.94 -17.95
CA GLU A 64 5.94 -8.57 -18.22
C GLU A 64 6.92 -7.48 -17.78
N ILE A 65 7.85 -7.83 -16.89
CA ILE A 65 8.80 -6.89 -16.28
C ILE A 65 10.22 -7.42 -16.36
N GLY A 66 10.46 -8.63 -15.87
CA GLY A 66 11.79 -9.25 -15.85
C GLY A 66 11.97 -10.24 -14.69
N GLU A 67 13.02 -11.03 -14.76
CA GLU A 67 13.35 -12.05 -13.76
C GLU A 67 13.98 -11.43 -12.50
N ILE A 68 13.60 -11.93 -11.33
CA ILE A 68 14.25 -11.60 -10.05
C ILE A 68 15.31 -12.68 -9.78
N PRO A 69 16.59 -12.34 -9.64
CA PRO A 69 17.61 -13.33 -9.29
C PRO A 69 17.43 -13.81 -7.83
N ALA A 70 18.00 -14.97 -7.49
CA ALA A 70 18.20 -15.30 -6.08
C ALA A 70 19.24 -14.33 -5.49
N PHE A 71 19.10 -13.95 -4.22
CA PHE A 71 20.02 -13.02 -3.56
C PHE A 71 20.17 -13.30 -2.07
N ASP A 72 21.27 -12.85 -1.48
CA ASP A 72 21.47 -12.80 -0.03
C ASP A 72 21.13 -11.38 0.46
N CYS A 73 20.33 -11.25 1.51
CA CYS A 73 20.05 -9.95 2.10
C CYS A 73 21.31 -9.22 2.60
N ASN A 74 22.32 -9.95 3.07
CA ASN A 74 23.57 -9.39 3.59
C ASN A 74 24.51 -8.83 2.51
N ASP A 75 24.22 -9.08 1.22
CA ASP A 75 24.87 -8.42 0.08
C ASP A 75 24.34 -6.99 -0.14
N GLY A 76 23.24 -6.63 0.52
CA GLY A 76 22.65 -5.31 0.41
C GLY A 76 23.39 -4.20 1.15
N THR A 77 23.02 -2.97 0.83
CA THR A 77 23.51 -1.77 1.51
C THR A 77 22.73 -1.54 2.80
N ASP A 78 23.43 -1.25 3.89
CA ASP A 78 22.79 -0.80 5.12
C ASP A 78 22.05 0.50 4.91
N ILE A 79 20.79 0.55 5.36
CA ILE A 79 20.08 1.83 5.48
C ILE A 79 20.43 2.41 6.86
N PRO A 80 21.15 3.56 6.92
CA PRO A 80 21.68 4.04 8.19
C PRO A 80 20.59 4.41 9.19
N ILE A 81 20.88 4.12 10.46
CA ILE A 81 20.18 4.71 11.61
C ILE A 81 21.16 5.66 12.29
N THR A 82 20.73 6.89 12.52
CA THR A 82 21.54 7.91 13.18
C THR A 82 20.75 8.63 14.27
N ILE A 83 21.47 9.11 15.29
CA ILE A 83 20.99 9.96 16.37
C ILE A 83 21.91 11.18 16.40
N ASN A 84 21.38 12.38 16.15
CA ASN A 84 22.18 13.60 16.00
C ASN A 84 23.33 13.45 14.98
N GLY A 85 23.06 12.79 13.86
CA GLY A 85 24.00 12.58 12.75
C GLY A 85 25.08 11.52 13.01
N LYS A 86 25.02 10.78 14.12
CA LYS A 86 25.98 9.72 14.47
C LYS A 86 25.30 8.36 14.54
N PRO A 87 25.97 7.25 14.17
CA PRO A 87 25.41 5.92 14.38
C PRO A 87 25.17 5.66 15.87
N PRO A 88 24.15 4.85 16.24
CA PRO A 88 23.94 4.43 17.62
C PRO A 88 25.12 3.60 18.14
N ALA A 89 25.19 3.38 19.45
CA ALA A 89 26.23 2.53 20.01
C ALA A 89 26.11 1.08 19.50
N HIS A 90 27.21 0.32 19.60
CA HIS A 90 27.19 -1.08 19.23
C HIS A 90 26.14 -1.83 20.08
N ASN A 91 25.31 -2.66 19.42
CA ASN A 91 24.17 -3.36 20.01
C ASN A 91 23.08 -2.44 20.62
N GLU A 92 22.94 -1.23 20.11
CA GLU A 92 21.84 -0.34 20.49
C GLU A 92 20.83 -0.22 19.34
N SER A 93 19.55 -0.34 19.67
CA SER A 93 18.46 0.04 18.79
C SER A 93 17.70 1.17 19.47
N PRO A 94 17.93 2.42 19.06
CA PRO A 94 17.28 3.54 19.71
C PRO A 94 15.78 3.52 19.43
N ARG A 95 15.01 4.09 20.35
CA ARG A 95 13.57 4.26 20.17
C ARG A 95 13.27 5.34 19.13
N LEU A 96 14.08 6.40 19.08
CA LEU A 96 13.94 7.54 18.18
C LEU A 96 15.24 7.75 17.41
N CYS A 97 15.16 8.24 16.18
CA CYS A 97 16.31 8.49 15.32
C CYS A 97 16.04 9.65 14.35
N ASP A 98 17.10 10.12 13.68
CA ASP A 98 17.03 11.28 12.79
C ASP A 98 16.13 11.04 11.56
N LYS A 99 16.03 9.78 11.11
CA LYS A 99 15.36 9.36 9.85
C LYS A 99 14.72 7.98 10.03
N PRO A 100 13.57 7.87 10.72
CA PRO A 100 12.90 6.59 10.96
C PRO A 100 12.37 5.96 9.65
N SER A 101 12.18 4.64 9.66
CA SER A 101 11.82 3.86 8.46
C SER A 101 10.49 4.27 7.81
N LEU A 102 9.53 4.72 8.62
CA LEU A 102 8.18 5.10 8.23
C LEU A 102 7.38 4.02 7.48
N LEU A 103 7.74 2.74 7.64
CA LEU A 103 6.97 1.65 7.01
C LEU A 103 5.56 1.51 7.61
N HIS A 104 5.40 1.95 8.85
CA HIS A 104 4.10 2.08 9.50
C HIS A 104 3.95 3.51 10.01
N PRO A 105 3.54 4.46 9.14
CA PRO A 105 3.47 5.87 9.50
C PRO A 105 2.39 6.16 10.56
N ASP A 106 1.44 5.24 10.74
CA ASP A 106 0.32 5.36 11.68
C ASP A 106 0.49 4.51 12.96
N SER A 107 1.60 3.77 13.13
CA SER A 107 1.77 2.81 14.23
C SER A 107 2.74 3.25 15.33
N GLU A 108 2.95 2.35 16.30
CA GLU A 108 3.90 2.53 17.39
C GLU A 108 5.34 2.79 16.92
N VAL A 109 6.09 3.45 17.80
CA VAL A 109 7.49 3.86 17.62
C VAL A 109 8.44 2.65 17.51
N THR A 110 8.05 1.49 18.04
CA THR A 110 8.87 0.26 18.02
C THR A 110 9.12 -0.21 16.59
N GLY A 111 10.38 -0.54 16.27
CA GLY A 111 10.73 -1.03 14.93
C GLY A 111 11.01 0.05 13.89
N GLN A 112 10.91 1.34 14.24
CA GLN A 112 11.17 2.45 13.31
C GLN A 112 12.66 2.75 13.13
N CYS A 113 13.47 2.46 14.14
CA CYS A 113 14.88 2.84 14.22
C CYS A 113 15.77 1.63 14.50
N ILE A 114 15.56 0.53 13.76
CA ILE A 114 16.33 -0.71 13.88
C ILE A 114 17.53 -0.67 12.93
N PRO A 115 18.78 -0.74 13.43
CA PRO A 115 19.96 -0.83 12.57
C PRO A 115 19.99 -2.12 11.73
N TYR A 116 20.78 -2.07 10.67
CA TYR A 116 21.14 -3.23 9.83
C TYR A 116 19.98 -3.83 9.01
N SER A 117 18.95 -3.04 8.71
CA SER A 117 18.08 -3.35 7.58
C SER A 117 18.82 -3.05 6.28
N LYS A 118 18.59 -3.87 5.25
CA LYS A 118 19.34 -3.84 3.99
C LYS A 118 18.45 -3.49 2.82
N ILE A 119 18.99 -2.75 1.87
CA ILE A 119 18.36 -2.47 0.57
C ILE A 119 19.24 -3.01 -0.55
N LEU A 120 18.62 -3.59 -1.58
CA LEU A 120 19.30 -4.07 -2.77
C LEU A 120 18.64 -3.49 -4.01
N ASN A 121 19.48 -3.00 -4.93
CA ASN A 121 19.09 -2.70 -6.30
C ASN A 121 19.42 -3.89 -7.20
N LEU A 122 18.39 -4.63 -7.62
CA LEU A 122 18.51 -5.78 -8.50
C LEU A 122 18.12 -5.43 -9.95
N SER A 123 18.08 -4.14 -10.28
CA SER A 123 17.62 -3.63 -11.57
C SER A 123 18.56 -4.01 -12.72
N ARG A 124 17.99 -4.20 -13.91
CA ARG A 124 18.72 -4.41 -15.16
C ARG A 124 17.95 -3.82 -16.35
N GLY A 125 18.55 -2.87 -17.06
CA GLY A 125 17.89 -2.21 -18.19
C GLY A 125 16.59 -1.52 -17.75
N ASN A 126 15.47 -1.85 -18.41
CA ASN A 126 14.15 -1.30 -18.05
C ASN A 126 13.49 -2.01 -16.87
N THR A 127 14.05 -3.12 -16.40
CA THR A 127 13.60 -3.83 -15.21
C THR A 127 14.17 -3.14 -13.98
N GLN A 128 13.31 -2.51 -13.18
CA GLN A 128 13.65 -1.87 -11.93
C GLN A 128 13.21 -2.76 -10.76
N ILE A 129 14.14 -3.19 -9.91
CA ILE A 129 13.84 -4.07 -8.77
C ILE A 129 14.52 -3.51 -7.52
N SER A 130 13.71 -3.21 -6.51
CA SER A 130 14.16 -2.85 -5.17
C SER A 130 13.76 -3.95 -4.20
N ALA A 131 14.73 -4.57 -3.54
CA ALA A 131 14.48 -5.52 -2.46
C ALA A 131 14.87 -4.89 -1.12
N TYR A 132 13.93 -4.91 -0.18
CA TYR A 132 14.11 -4.40 1.18
C TYR A 132 14.06 -5.56 2.16
N CYS A 133 15.18 -5.84 2.83
CA CYS A 133 15.30 -6.83 3.89
C CYS A 133 15.28 -6.11 5.23
N ARG A 134 14.16 -6.21 5.94
CA ARG A 134 13.91 -5.44 7.16
C ARG A 134 14.19 -6.25 8.42
N ARG A 135 14.69 -5.54 9.42
CA ARG A 135 14.74 -5.99 10.80
C ARG A 135 13.78 -5.15 11.66
N ASN A 136 12.97 -5.84 12.45
CA ASN A 136 12.07 -5.30 13.47
C ASN A 136 12.67 -5.46 14.88
N THR A 137 13.70 -6.30 15.01
CA THR A 137 14.47 -6.48 16.24
C THR A 137 15.96 -6.36 15.96
N LEU A 138 16.69 -5.83 16.93
CA LEU A 138 18.13 -5.68 16.83
C LEU A 138 18.81 -7.04 16.73
N ARG A 139 19.71 -7.15 15.74
CA ARG A 139 20.58 -8.31 15.51
C ARG A 139 21.98 -7.83 15.16
N ALA A 140 22.95 -8.73 15.20
CA ALA A 140 24.29 -8.45 14.70
C ALA A 140 24.23 -8.11 13.19
N ASP A 141 25.11 -7.23 12.70
CA ASP A 141 25.10 -6.75 11.30
C ASP A 141 24.87 -7.87 10.27
N LYS A 142 25.67 -8.94 10.34
CA LYS A 142 25.61 -10.08 9.39
C LYS A 142 24.74 -11.26 9.85
N ASP A 143 23.82 -11.04 10.79
CA ASP A 143 22.84 -12.07 11.14
C ASP A 143 22.02 -12.46 9.88
N PRO A 144 21.89 -13.77 9.59
CA PRO A 144 21.16 -14.22 8.40
C PRO A 144 19.65 -14.03 8.53
N ASN A 145 19.11 -13.79 9.73
CA ASN A 145 17.68 -13.73 9.97
C ASN A 145 17.12 -12.32 9.75
N TYR A 146 16.09 -12.23 8.91
CA TYR A 146 15.34 -11.01 8.67
C TYR A 146 13.87 -11.20 9.04
N ASP A 147 13.23 -10.11 9.47
CA ASP A 147 11.83 -10.12 9.92
C ASP A 147 10.85 -9.92 8.78
N GLU A 148 11.34 -9.43 7.64
CA GLU A 148 10.53 -9.16 6.47
C GLU A 148 11.44 -8.99 5.25
N VAL A 149 10.98 -9.49 4.10
CA VAL A 149 11.60 -9.19 2.80
C VAL A 149 10.49 -8.74 1.87
N VAL A 150 10.62 -7.51 1.36
CA VAL A 150 9.68 -6.90 0.40
C VAL A 150 10.41 -6.66 -0.90
N ILE A 151 9.77 -6.97 -2.02
CA ILE A 151 10.27 -6.63 -3.36
C ILE A 151 9.23 -5.81 -4.08
N VAL A 152 9.67 -4.66 -4.59
CA VAL A 152 8.97 -3.91 -5.63
C VAL A 152 9.69 -4.13 -6.94
N MET A 153 8.96 -4.63 -7.92
CA MET A 153 9.46 -4.82 -9.27
C MET A 153 8.62 -3.99 -10.25
N HIS A 154 9.30 -3.21 -11.10
CA HIS A 154 8.69 -2.25 -12.01
C HIS A 154 9.38 -2.28 -13.38
N HIS A 155 8.62 -2.10 -14.46
CA HIS A 155 9.19 -1.94 -15.79
C HIS A 155 9.02 -0.50 -16.28
N SER A 156 10.10 0.29 -16.31
CA SER A 156 10.06 1.73 -16.61
C SER A 156 9.44 2.08 -17.97
N GLY A 157 9.58 1.20 -18.99
CA GLY A 157 9.01 1.44 -20.32
C GLY A 157 7.49 1.23 -20.47
N ASN A 158 6.90 0.33 -19.69
CA ASN A 158 5.48 -0.06 -19.84
C ASN A 158 4.65 0.23 -18.58
N GLY A 159 5.31 0.50 -17.45
CA GLY A 159 4.71 0.88 -16.19
C GLY A 159 4.16 -0.26 -15.35
N LYS A 160 4.33 -1.52 -15.74
CA LYS A 160 3.80 -2.66 -14.99
C LYS A 160 4.61 -2.85 -13.70
N THR A 161 3.92 -3.05 -12.59
CA THR A 161 4.48 -3.23 -11.25
C THR A 161 3.94 -4.50 -10.58
N CYS A 162 4.84 -5.23 -9.92
CA CYS A 162 4.53 -6.38 -9.06
C CYS A 162 5.07 -6.19 -7.64
N TRP A 163 4.34 -6.76 -6.70
CA TRP A 163 4.62 -6.75 -5.26
C TRP A 163 4.87 -8.17 -4.76
N PHE A 164 5.92 -8.35 -3.97
CA PHE A 164 6.19 -9.58 -3.23
C PHE A 164 6.59 -9.24 -1.79
N GLN A 165 6.15 -10.07 -0.85
CA GLN A 165 6.45 -9.90 0.56
C GLN A 165 6.58 -11.26 1.22
N SER A 166 7.52 -11.38 2.13
CA SER A 166 7.65 -12.50 3.04
C SER A 166 7.65 -11.98 4.47
N LEU A 167 6.82 -12.59 5.30
CA LEU A 167 6.77 -12.38 6.74
C LEU A 167 6.90 -13.75 7.41
N PRO A 168 7.76 -13.89 8.43
CA PRO A 168 7.87 -15.13 9.18
C PRO A 168 6.58 -15.39 9.96
N ALA A 169 6.41 -16.63 10.43
CA ALA A 169 5.34 -16.94 11.37
C ALA A 169 5.44 -16.07 12.63
N SER A 170 4.30 -15.69 13.20
CA SER A 170 4.25 -14.88 14.42
C SER A 170 5.08 -15.52 15.54
N GLY A 171 5.95 -14.73 16.17
CA GLY A 171 6.85 -15.18 17.25
C GLY A 171 8.13 -15.89 16.79
N ALA A 172 8.34 -16.07 15.47
CA ALA A 172 9.61 -16.56 14.96
C ALA A 172 10.72 -15.51 15.09
N LYS A 173 11.98 -15.96 15.07
CA LYS A 173 13.17 -15.10 15.16
C LYS A 173 13.58 -14.46 13.83
N GLY A 174 12.66 -14.35 12.88
CA GLY A 174 12.93 -14.08 11.46
C GLY A 174 13.09 -15.37 10.65
N PHE A 175 13.33 -15.23 9.34
CA PHE A 175 13.70 -16.33 8.45
C PHE A 175 15.13 -16.13 7.92
N ASP A 176 15.82 -17.25 7.65
CA ASP A 176 17.13 -17.25 7.01
C ASP A 176 17.02 -16.66 5.60
N ALA A 177 17.63 -15.50 5.40
CA ALA A 177 17.66 -14.78 4.13
C ALA A 177 19.05 -14.79 3.47
N THR A 178 19.91 -15.76 3.79
CA THR A 178 21.17 -16.02 3.06
C THR A 178 20.92 -16.43 1.61
N ARG A 179 19.70 -16.84 1.30
CA ARG A 179 19.22 -17.03 -0.07
C ARG A 179 17.71 -16.82 -0.14
N VAL A 180 17.31 -15.61 -0.51
CA VAL A 180 15.94 -15.31 -0.92
C VAL A 180 15.68 -15.97 -2.29
N PRO A 181 14.71 -16.91 -2.40
CA PRO A 181 14.43 -17.58 -3.67
C PRO A 181 13.69 -16.64 -4.65
N PRO A 182 13.94 -16.72 -5.96
CA PRO A 182 13.09 -16.08 -6.97
C PRO A 182 11.62 -16.48 -6.77
N PRO A 183 10.65 -15.55 -6.79
CA PRO A 183 9.24 -15.90 -6.57
C PRO A 183 8.66 -16.91 -7.58
N ASN A 184 9.26 -17.03 -8.76
CA ASN A 184 8.88 -17.99 -9.80
C ASN A 184 9.74 -19.29 -9.81
N GLU A 185 10.60 -19.50 -8.81
CA GLU A 185 11.41 -20.71 -8.69
C GLU A 185 10.53 -21.94 -8.43
N LYS A 186 10.42 -22.81 -9.44
CA LYS A 186 9.58 -24.02 -9.35
C LYS A 186 10.18 -25.11 -8.47
N LYS A 187 11.51 -25.20 -8.42
CA LYS A 187 12.23 -26.23 -7.66
C LYS A 187 13.43 -25.58 -6.95
N PRO A 188 13.49 -25.62 -5.62
CA PRO A 188 14.62 -25.08 -4.90
C PRO A 188 15.87 -25.95 -5.08
N PRO A 189 17.08 -25.38 -4.92
CA PRO A 189 18.29 -26.16 -4.72
C PRO A 189 18.15 -27.11 -3.52
N PRO A 190 18.89 -28.25 -3.49
CA PRO A 190 18.85 -29.17 -2.35
C PRO A 190 19.11 -28.46 -1.01
N GLY A 191 18.26 -28.73 -0.01
CA GLY A 191 18.38 -28.16 1.33
C GLY A 191 17.98 -26.69 1.45
N ARG A 192 17.37 -26.08 0.41
CA ARG A 192 16.88 -24.70 0.45
C ARG A 192 15.35 -24.65 0.46
N THR A 193 14.81 -23.62 1.12
CA THR A 193 13.38 -23.32 1.16
C THR A 193 12.83 -23.06 -0.23
N SER A 194 11.62 -23.57 -0.51
CA SER A 194 10.95 -23.32 -1.79
C SER A 194 10.38 -21.90 -1.89
N ALA A 195 10.20 -21.37 -3.10
CA ALA A 195 9.56 -20.06 -3.28
C ALA A 195 8.14 -20.01 -2.67
N VAL A 196 7.36 -21.09 -2.80
CA VAL A 196 5.99 -21.18 -2.29
C VAL A 196 5.93 -21.17 -0.76
N GLU A 197 6.97 -21.68 -0.10
CA GLU A 197 7.10 -21.65 1.35
C GLU A 197 7.64 -20.30 1.85
N PHE A 198 8.55 -19.67 1.10
CA PHE A 198 9.16 -18.41 1.49
C PHE A 198 8.21 -17.22 1.30
N TRP A 199 7.53 -17.12 0.16
CA TRP A 199 6.75 -15.93 -0.21
C TRP A 199 5.28 -16.02 0.21
N THR A 200 4.74 -14.90 0.67
CA THR A 200 3.31 -14.75 0.93
C THR A 200 2.51 -14.82 -0.38
N SER A 201 1.33 -15.46 -0.36
CA SER A 201 0.49 -15.55 -1.56
C SER A 201 0.03 -14.17 -2.06
N PRO A 202 -0.16 -13.99 -3.38
CA PRO A 202 -0.56 -12.69 -3.95
C PRO A 202 -1.86 -12.14 -3.37
N ALA A 203 -2.87 -12.98 -3.10
CA ALA A 203 -4.11 -12.50 -2.49
C ALA A 203 -3.93 -12.06 -1.05
N LYS A 204 -3.07 -12.71 -0.27
CA LYS A 204 -2.79 -12.27 1.09
C LYS A 204 -2.05 -10.93 1.10
N VAL A 205 -1.04 -10.75 0.25
CA VAL A 205 -0.35 -9.46 0.06
C VAL A 205 -1.33 -8.36 -0.38
N ALA A 206 -2.22 -8.66 -1.33
CA ALA A 206 -3.23 -7.71 -1.81
C ALA A 206 -4.32 -7.39 -0.77
N ALA A 207 -4.53 -8.25 0.22
CA ALA A 207 -5.55 -8.07 1.26
C ALA A 207 -5.05 -7.25 2.46
N GLU A 208 -3.74 -7.01 2.59
CA GLU A 208 -3.17 -6.23 3.69
C GLU A 208 -3.70 -4.79 3.73
N ARG A 209 -3.77 -4.21 4.93
CA ARG A 209 -4.32 -2.87 5.17
C ARG A 209 -3.47 -2.12 6.23
N PRO A 210 -2.77 -1.04 5.87
CA PRO A 210 -2.48 -0.64 4.49
C PRO A 210 -1.62 -1.69 3.79
N GLY A 211 -1.96 -2.03 2.54
CA GLY A 211 -1.20 -2.96 1.72
C GLY A 211 -0.27 -2.22 0.75
N CYS A 212 0.60 -2.96 0.06
CA CYS A 212 1.62 -2.39 -0.84
C CYS A 212 1.04 -1.35 -1.80
N VAL A 213 -0.08 -1.67 -2.46
CA VAL A 213 -0.72 -0.78 -3.45
C VAL A 213 -1.22 0.52 -2.83
N SER A 214 -1.71 0.50 -1.58
CA SER A 214 -2.17 1.72 -0.90
C SER A 214 -1.03 2.62 -0.43
N CYS A 215 0.09 2.04 0.01
CA CYS A 215 1.30 2.81 0.32
C CYS A 215 1.93 3.37 -0.96
N HIS A 216 1.93 2.59 -2.03
CA HIS A 216 2.50 2.95 -3.32
C HIS A 216 1.45 3.55 -4.27
N ASP A 217 0.56 4.39 -3.75
CA ASP A 217 -0.55 4.95 -4.51
C ASP A 217 -0.13 5.96 -5.60
N ALA A 218 1.01 6.62 -5.39
CA ALA A 218 1.61 7.56 -6.32
C ALA A 218 2.58 6.93 -7.33
N GLY A 219 3.11 5.73 -7.09
CA GLY A 219 4.14 5.12 -7.94
C GLY A 219 4.86 3.93 -7.30
N PRO A 220 5.75 3.25 -8.05
CA PRO A 220 6.43 2.04 -7.58
C PRO A 220 7.40 2.31 -6.43
N PHE A 221 8.06 3.46 -6.37
CA PHE A 221 9.07 3.76 -5.36
C PHE A 221 8.68 4.99 -4.55
N ILE A 222 8.82 4.90 -3.23
CA ILE A 222 8.48 5.96 -2.28
C ILE A 222 9.78 6.56 -1.78
N PHE A 223 9.85 7.89 -1.79
CA PHE A 223 10.93 8.61 -1.13
C PHE A 223 10.55 8.91 0.33
N SER A 224 11.49 8.65 1.22
CA SER A 224 11.48 9.11 2.62
C SER A 224 12.89 9.51 3.01
N PRO A 225 13.09 10.31 4.08
CA PRO A 225 14.42 10.61 4.58
C PRO A 225 15.25 9.34 4.87
N TYR A 226 14.60 8.27 5.31
CA TYR A 226 15.26 6.99 5.59
C TYR A 226 15.91 6.38 4.33
N ILE A 227 15.14 6.23 3.25
CA ILE A 227 15.64 5.71 1.96
C ILE A 227 16.54 6.73 1.26
N GLY A 228 16.29 8.03 1.45
CA GLY A 228 17.08 9.11 0.85
C GLY A 228 18.57 9.07 1.22
N GLN A 229 18.93 8.41 2.32
CA GLN A 229 20.34 8.18 2.72
C GLN A 229 21.10 7.26 1.78
N VAL A 230 20.39 6.43 1.02
CA VAL A 230 20.92 5.42 0.10
C VAL A 230 20.23 5.52 -1.26
N TRP A 231 19.87 6.75 -1.66
CA TRP A 231 19.06 6.99 -2.85
C TRP A 231 19.72 6.52 -4.15
N ASP A 232 21.04 6.52 -4.22
CA ASP A 232 21.82 5.98 -5.35
C ASP A 232 21.77 4.43 -5.42
N LYS A 233 21.26 3.77 -4.37
CA LYS A 233 21.09 2.32 -4.25
C LYS A 233 19.65 1.85 -4.46
N VAL A 234 18.76 2.70 -4.95
CA VAL A 234 17.39 2.31 -5.30
C VAL A 234 17.00 2.83 -6.68
N PRO A 235 16.16 2.10 -7.42
CA PRO A 235 15.53 2.64 -8.62
C PRO A 235 14.59 3.79 -8.27
N THR A 236 14.41 4.69 -9.23
CA THR A 236 13.52 5.85 -9.09
C THR A 236 12.69 5.98 -10.37
N ASP A 237 11.42 6.32 -10.20
CA ASP A 237 10.55 6.60 -11.35
C ASP A 237 9.38 7.54 -10.97
N PRO A 238 9.68 8.82 -10.65
CA PRO A 238 8.67 9.76 -10.12
C PRO A 238 7.56 10.09 -11.13
N TRP A 239 7.82 9.92 -12.44
CA TRP A 239 6.92 10.29 -13.53
C TRP A 239 6.60 9.18 -14.52
N GLY A 240 7.26 8.04 -14.43
CA GLY A 240 7.04 6.96 -15.35
C GLY A 240 5.64 6.38 -15.23
N ARG A 241 5.34 5.56 -16.23
CA ARG A 241 4.08 4.84 -16.32
C ARG A 241 3.93 3.99 -15.07
N TYR A 242 2.71 3.80 -14.58
CA TYR A 242 2.48 3.00 -13.38
C TYR A 242 1.14 2.28 -13.47
N SER A 243 1.18 0.99 -13.21
CA SER A 243 0.03 0.10 -13.17
C SER A 243 0.38 -1.14 -12.36
N ASN A 244 -0.59 -1.67 -11.61
CA ASN A 244 -0.44 -2.93 -10.88
C ASN A 244 -0.89 -4.10 -11.78
N ILE A 245 -0.11 -5.19 -11.83
CA ILE A 245 -0.52 -6.43 -12.53
C ILE A 245 -0.84 -7.55 -11.54
N GLY A 246 -1.53 -8.59 -12.02
CA GLY A 246 -1.97 -9.73 -11.22
C GLY A 246 -3.44 -9.66 -10.81
N ALA A 247 -4.11 -10.82 -10.82
CA ALA A 247 -5.54 -10.92 -10.55
C ALA A 247 -5.91 -10.42 -9.14
N ALA A 248 -5.08 -10.73 -8.14
CA ALA A 248 -5.28 -10.30 -6.76
C ALA A 248 -5.27 -8.76 -6.58
N PHE A 249 -4.47 -8.06 -7.39
CA PHE A 249 -4.33 -6.60 -7.31
C PHE A 249 -5.34 -5.87 -8.21
N SER A 250 -6.04 -6.59 -9.08
CA SER A 250 -6.95 -6.02 -10.09
C SER A 250 -8.18 -5.30 -9.54
N SER A 251 -8.50 -5.43 -8.25
CA SER A 251 -9.58 -4.72 -7.57
C SER A 251 -9.15 -3.34 -7.04
N HIS A 252 -7.86 -3.07 -6.96
CA HIS A 252 -7.36 -1.78 -6.47
C HIS A 252 -7.62 -0.69 -7.52
N ARG A 253 -8.25 0.41 -7.10
CA ARG A 253 -8.63 1.53 -7.95
C ARG A 253 -7.93 2.79 -7.43
N LEU A 254 -6.63 2.88 -7.70
CA LEU A 254 -5.85 4.05 -7.32
C LEU A 254 -6.25 5.26 -8.17
N THR A 255 -6.26 6.42 -7.54
CA THR A 255 -6.37 7.69 -8.26
C THR A 255 -5.21 8.61 -7.86
N THR A 256 -4.82 9.49 -8.78
CA THR A 256 -3.87 10.56 -8.52
C THR A 256 -4.58 11.90 -8.46
N ILE A 257 -4.14 12.75 -7.55
CA ILE A 257 -4.72 14.07 -7.29
C ILE A 257 -3.98 15.10 -8.13
N THR A 258 -4.73 15.97 -8.78
CA THR A 258 -4.21 17.17 -9.43
C THR A 258 -4.99 18.41 -8.98
N THR A 259 -4.28 19.51 -8.74
CA THR A 259 -4.84 20.81 -8.38
C THR A 259 -4.17 21.92 -9.19
N PRO A 260 -4.89 22.94 -9.68
CA PRO A 260 -4.30 24.01 -10.50
C PRO A 260 -3.11 24.72 -9.82
N GLY A 261 -2.01 24.92 -10.56
CA GLY A 261 -0.86 25.73 -10.12
C GLY A 261 -0.07 25.16 -8.94
N ASN A 262 -0.18 23.86 -8.67
CA ASN A 262 0.42 23.25 -7.49
C ASN A 262 1.88 22.86 -7.71
N ALA A 263 2.74 23.30 -6.79
CA ALA A 263 4.19 23.15 -6.87
C ALA A 263 4.67 21.70 -6.72
N CYS A 264 3.95 20.87 -5.95
CA CYS A 264 4.35 19.50 -5.65
C CYS A 264 4.15 18.59 -6.86
N ILE A 265 2.98 18.70 -7.51
CA ILE A 265 2.62 17.89 -8.67
C ILE A 265 3.28 18.34 -9.98
N GLY A 266 4.20 19.31 -9.92
CA GLY A 266 5.10 19.64 -11.03
C GLY A 266 6.29 18.69 -11.14
N CYS A 267 6.66 18.00 -10.05
CA CYS A 267 7.80 17.08 -10.01
C CYS A 267 7.48 15.61 -9.71
N HIS A 268 6.29 15.29 -9.19
CA HIS A 268 5.86 13.89 -9.03
C HIS A 268 4.33 13.74 -8.92
N ARG A 269 3.83 12.52 -9.08
CA ARG A 269 2.42 12.19 -8.82
C ARG A 269 2.13 12.16 -7.30
N ILE A 270 0.89 12.48 -6.93
CA ILE A 270 0.35 12.34 -5.58
C ILE A 270 -0.87 11.43 -5.65
N GLY A 271 -0.91 10.36 -4.86
CA GLY A 271 -2.02 9.43 -4.82
C GLY A 271 -3.17 9.88 -3.89
N SER A 272 -4.26 9.13 -3.89
CA SER A 272 -5.45 9.39 -3.06
C SER A 272 -5.57 8.53 -1.80
N GLU A 273 -4.65 7.60 -1.58
CA GLU A 273 -4.65 6.64 -0.45
C GLU A 273 -3.69 7.13 0.64
N GLN A 274 -2.56 6.44 0.87
CA GLN A 274 -1.59 6.81 1.91
C GLN A 274 -0.91 8.16 1.67
N SER A 275 -0.85 8.61 0.41
CA SER A 275 -0.46 9.99 0.11
C SER A 275 -1.34 10.99 0.88
N CYS A 276 -2.66 10.75 0.91
CA CYS A 276 -3.62 11.63 1.58
C CYS A 276 -3.66 11.51 3.10
N THR A 277 -3.47 10.29 3.64
CA THR A 277 -3.62 10.06 5.08
C THR A 277 -2.34 10.33 5.84
N ALA A 278 -1.17 10.11 5.22
CA ALA A 278 0.12 10.19 5.89
C ALA A 278 1.12 11.07 5.13
N TYR A 279 1.43 10.75 3.88
CA TYR A 279 2.69 11.22 3.28
C TYR A 279 2.73 12.70 2.95
N ILE A 280 1.63 13.33 2.50
CA ILE A 280 1.61 14.78 2.27
C ILE A 280 1.90 15.51 3.58
N GLY A 281 1.22 15.13 4.67
CA GLY A 281 1.39 15.82 5.94
C GLY A 281 2.75 15.56 6.58
N LEU A 282 3.26 14.33 6.50
CA LEU A 282 4.59 13.98 6.98
C LEU A 282 5.69 14.73 6.21
N SER A 283 5.65 14.70 4.88
CA SER A 283 6.69 15.32 4.03
C SER A 283 6.73 16.84 4.07
N ALA A 284 5.62 17.47 4.48
CA ALA A 284 5.44 18.91 4.58
C ALA A 284 5.53 19.44 6.02
N GLY A 285 6.02 18.63 6.98
CA GLY A 285 6.17 19.04 8.37
C GLY A 285 4.86 19.32 9.12
N LYS A 286 3.72 18.90 8.56
CA LYS A 286 2.40 19.03 9.22
C LYS A 286 2.19 17.95 10.28
N PHE A 287 2.80 16.78 10.09
CA PHE A 287 2.75 15.66 11.03
C PHE A 287 4.15 15.30 11.52
N ALA A 288 4.26 14.93 12.80
CA ALA A 288 5.46 14.30 13.32
C ALA A 288 5.45 12.82 12.95
N ALA A 289 6.56 12.33 12.40
CA ALA A 289 6.72 10.93 12.04
C ALA A 289 6.95 10.06 13.29
N PRO A 290 6.37 8.84 13.37
CA PRO A 290 6.69 7.91 14.44
C PRO A 290 8.19 7.55 14.39
N GLY A 291 8.85 7.59 15.54
CA GLY A 291 10.30 7.35 15.62
C GLY A 291 11.17 8.59 15.37
N ASN A 292 10.59 9.75 15.07
CA ASN A 292 11.37 10.99 14.95
C ASN A 292 11.98 11.39 16.29
N ASP A 293 13.28 11.71 16.28
CA ASP A 293 13.92 12.39 17.40
C ASP A 293 13.76 13.92 17.33
N THR A 294 14.51 14.65 18.16
CA THR A 294 14.44 16.12 18.17
C THR A 294 14.99 16.74 16.88
N LEU A 295 15.99 16.12 16.25
CA LEU A 295 16.59 16.62 15.01
C LEU A 295 15.65 16.37 13.82
N ALA A 296 15.06 15.18 13.74
CA ALA A 296 14.09 14.79 12.71
C ALA A 296 12.84 15.71 12.69
N ASN A 297 12.43 16.24 13.84
CA ASN A 297 11.29 17.15 13.96
C ASN A 297 11.63 18.63 13.66
N ARG A 298 12.86 18.95 13.27
CA ARG A 298 13.29 20.31 12.93
C ARG A 298 13.51 20.48 11.43
N TYR A 299 13.28 21.68 10.94
CA TYR A 299 13.65 22.06 9.58
C TYR A 299 15.17 21.90 9.36
N PRO A 300 15.62 21.38 8.19
CA PRO A 300 14.83 20.95 7.04
C PRO A 300 14.34 19.50 7.10
N LEU A 301 14.74 18.70 8.09
CA LEU A 301 14.41 17.27 8.13
C LEU A 301 12.93 16.98 8.34
N SER A 302 12.17 17.89 8.95
CA SER A 302 10.70 17.79 9.01
C SER A 302 10.00 18.12 7.70
N HIS A 303 10.71 18.71 6.73
CA HIS A 303 10.19 19.19 5.43
C HIS A 303 11.04 18.61 4.29
N TRP A 304 10.92 17.30 4.09
CA TRP A 304 11.79 16.55 3.18
C TRP A 304 11.33 16.51 1.72
N MET A 305 10.25 17.23 1.39
CA MET A 305 9.85 17.49 0.01
C MET A 305 9.87 19.00 -0.27
N PRO A 306 10.41 19.45 -1.43
CA PRO A 306 11.06 18.64 -2.46
C PRO A 306 12.40 18.04 -1.98
N THR A 307 12.89 16.98 -2.65
CA THR A 307 14.05 16.19 -2.19
C THR A 307 15.38 16.97 -2.19
N ASP A 308 15.43 18.07 -2.92
CA ASP A 308 16.56 19.01 -3.04
C ASP A 308 16.32 20.30 -2.24
N ASN A 309 15.59 20.22 -1.12
CA ASN A 309 15.26 21.37 -0.30
C ASN A 309 16.51 22.05 0.31
N THR A 310 17.00 23.10 -0.36
CA THR A 310 18.06 23.99 0.13
C THR A 310 17.52 25.34 0.62
N MET A 311 16.19 25.49 0.71
CA MET A 311 15.55 26.74 1.15
C MET A 311 15.71 26.93 2.66
N SER A 312 15.54 28.16 3.14
CA SER A 312 15.16 28.40 4.54
C SER A 312 13.70 27.98 4.77
N GLU A 313 13.31 27.75 6.03
CA GLU A 313 11.93 27.41 6.38
C GLU A 313 10.93 28.48 5.91
N ALA A 314 11.28 29.77 6.03
CA ALA A 314 10.44 30.87 5.56
C ALA A 314 10.21 30.81 4.04
N GLN A 315 11.27 30.59 3.26
CA GLN A 315 11.18 30.45 1.80
C GLN A 315 10.40 29.19 1.40
N TRP A 316 10.62 28.08 2.10
CA TRP A 316 9.85 26.85 1.86
C TRP A 316 8.36 27.08 2.11
N ASN A 317 8.02 27.76 3.21
CA ASN A 317 6.65 28.08 3.56
C ASN A 317 5.98 28.97 2.50
N GLU A 318 6.67 30.02 2.06
CA GLU A 318 6.20 30.92 1.01
C GLU A 318 5.93 30.16 -0.31
N ALA A 319 6.83 29.25 -0.68
CA ALA A 319 6.73 28.51 -1.94
C ALA A 319 5.69 27.38 -1.91
N ASN A 320 5.58 26.64 -0.80
CA ASN A 320 4.96 25.31 -0.81
C ASN A 320 3.68 25.16 0.01
N VAL A 321 3.47 25.95 1.07
CA VAL A 321 2.35 25.72 2.01
C VAL A 321 1.00 25.77 1.31
N LYS A 322 0.79 26.71 0.39
CA LYS A 322 -0.45 26.80 -0.40
C LYS A 322 -0.72 25.54 -1.24
N SER A 323 0.33 24.96 -1.81
CA SER A 323 0.24 23.73 -2.60
C SER A 323 -0.07 22.51 -1.72
N VAL A 324 0.55 22.43 -0.54
CA VAL A 324 0.26 21.39 0.45
C VAL A 324 -1.19 21.48 0.92
N GLU A 325 -1.66 22.68 1.26
CA GLU A 325 -3.04 22.91 1.70
C GLU A 325 -4.06 22.58 0.62
N ALA A 326 -3.77 22.90 -0.65
CA ALA A 326 -4.64 22.54 -1.77
C ALA A 326 -4.77 21.01 -1.91
N LEU A 327 -3.68 20.25 -1.80
CA LEU A 327 -3.73 18.78 -1.85
C LEU A 327 -4.49 18.20 -0.65
N LEU A 328 -4.22 18.69 0.56
CA LEU A 328 -4.92 18.25 1.76
C LEU A 328 -6.42 18.59 1.70
N ALA A 329 -6.80 19.73 1.12
CA ALA A 329 -8.19 20.07 0.87
C ALA A 329 -8.88 19.05 -0.07
N CYS A 330 -8.18 18.59 -1.11
CA CYS A 330 -8.69 17.50 -1.96
C CYS A 330 -8.82 16.18 -1.19
N CYS A 331 -7.82 15.82 -0.39
CA CYS A 331 -7.86 14.60 0.43
C CYS A 331 -9.02 14.57 1.43
N ASN A 332 -9.42 15.75 1.93
CA ASN A 332 -10.53 15.91 2.87
C ASN A 332 -11.91 15.96 2.18
N ASP A 333 -11.95 16.27 0.88
CA ASP A 333 -13.19 16.29 0.10
C ASP A 333 -13.62 14.88 -0.33
N LYS A 334 -14.19 14.12 0.61
CA LYS A 334 -14.65 12.74 0.34
C LYS A 334 -15.76 12.65 -0.72
N ALA A 335 -16.41 13.77 -1.04
CA ALA A 335 -17.45 13.82 -2.06
C ALA A 335 -16.93 14.20 -3.45
N HIS A 336 -15.63 14.54 -3.57
CA HIS A 336 -14.98 15.02 -4.79
C HIS A 336 -15.77 16.16 -5.47
N LYS A 337 -16.31 17.09 -4.67
CA LYS A 337 -17.10 18.24 -5.15
C LYS A 337 -16.27 19.51 -5.34
N ASN A 338 -15.07 19.57 -4.81
CA ASN A 338 -14.19 20.72 -4.91
C ASN A 338 -13.75 20.88 -6.37
N PRO A 339 -14.14 21.96 -7.07
CA PRO A 339 -13.81 22.16 -8.47
C PRO A 339 -12.31 22.36 -8.73
N ASN A 340 -11.52 22.62 -7.67
CA ASN A 340 -10.06 22.74 -7.75
C ASN A 340 -9.34 21.39 -7.59
N CYS A 341 -10.08 20.30 -7.42
CA CYS A 341 -9.55 18.96 -7.27
C CYS A 341 -9.95 18.10 -8.47
N SER A 342 -8.99 17.38 -9.03
CA SER A 342 -9.26 16.35 -10.03
C SER A 342 -8.60 15.05 -9.61
N PHE A 343 -9.35 13.96 -9.70
CA PHE A 343 -8.92 12.61 -9.35
C PHE A 343 -8.86 11.77 -10.62
N ASN A 344 -7.64 11.51 -11.09
CA ASN A 344 -7.42 10.77 -12.32
C ASN A 344 -7.11 9.31 -11.99
N PRO A 345 -7.81 8.33 -12.57
CA PRO A 345 -7.49 6.93 -12.36
C PRO A 345 -6.06 6.61 -12.79
N VAL A 346 -5.31 5.91 -11.94
CA VAL A 346 -4.07 5.26 -12.37
C VAL A 346 -4.47 4.14 -13.35
N PRO A 347 -3.85 4.04 -14.53
CA PRO A 347 -4.19 2.99 -15.49
C PRO A 347 -4.19 1.62 -14.82
N ALA A 348 -5.34 0.95 -14.86
CA ALA A 348 -5.38 -0.48 -14.58
C ALA A 348 -4.55 -1.17 -15.67
N SER A 349 -3.72 -2.14 -15.29
CA SER A 349 -3.04 -2.93 -16.31
C SER A 349 -4.09 -3.64 -17.17
N SER A 350 -4.08 -3.39 -18.48
CA SER A 350 -4.85 -4.21 -19.40
C SER A 350 -4.19 -5.59 -19.41
N ASN A 351 -4.81 -6.56 -18.72
CA ASN A 351 -4.48 -7.97 -18.88
C ASN A 351 -4.83 -8.48 -20.31
N ALA A 352 -5.40 -7.63 -21.15
CA ALA A 352 -5.65 -7.91 -22.56
C ALA A 352 -4.33 -7.94 -23.33
N ARG A 353 -3.97 -9.15 -23.80
CA ARG A 353 -3.06 -9.33 -24.93
C ARG A 353 -3.77 -8.97 -26.22
#